data_AF-A0A1X4XUR6-F1
#
_entry.id   AF-A0A1X4XUR6-F1
#
_cell.length_a   1.000
_cell.length_b   1.000
_cell.length_c   1.000
_cell.angle_alpha   90.00
_cell.angle_beta   90.00
_cell.angle_gamma   90.00
#
_symmetry.space_group_name_H-M   'P 1'
#
loop_
_entity.id
_entity.type
_entity.pdbx_description
1 polymer ?
#
loop_
_entity_poly.entity_id
_entity_poly.type
_entity_poly.pdbx_seq_one_letter_code
_entity_poly.pdbx_strand_id
1 'polypeptide(L)'
;MVGIDIEQTKRFEKMLKKFDKKTLLRVFSQEELEYCFSKKYPHIHLCGKFCAKEAFFKATNIKTPLNKIQILNNKNGAPHIYIANKIFSADVSISHTDEYAVAVVICKTI
;
A
#
# COMPACT_ATOMS: atom_id res chain seq x y z
N MET A 1 10.68 11.42 10.20
CA MET A 1 9.45 12.11 9.74
C MET A 1 8.29 11.12 9.76
N VAL A 2 7.05 11.59 9.88
CA VAL A 2 5.85 10.72 9.97
C VAL A 2 4.87 11.04 8.84
N GLY A 3 4.18 10.02 8.34
CA GLY A 3 3.07 10.16 7.42
C GLY A 3 1.94 9.20 7.76
N ILE A 4 0.72 9.62 7.49
CA ILE A 4 -0.50 8.86 7.77
C ILE A 4 -1.51 9.05 6.64
N ASP A 5 -2.23 8.00 6.32
CA ASP A 5 -3.33 8.05 5.36
C ASP A 5 -4.47 7.11 5.77
N ILE A 6 -5.70 7.49 5.43
CA ILE A 6 -6.91 6.73 5.70
C ILE A 6 -7.85 6.80 4.49
N GLU A 7 -8.41 5.67 4.10
CA GLU A 7 -9.30 5.57 2.95
C GLU A 7 -10.49 4.64 3.17
N GLN A 8 -11.58 4.91 2.45
CA GLN A 8 -12.76 4.05 2.44
C GLN A 8 -12.53 2.83 1.54
N THR A 9 -12.66 1.63 2.10
CA THR A 9 -12.50 0.35 1.37
C THR A 9 -13.48 0.21 0.22
N LYS A 10 -14.70 0.75 0.37
CA LYS A 10 -15.75 0.77 -0.67
C LYS A 10 -15.31 1.50 -1.94
N ARG A 11 -14.38 2.46 -1.87
CA ARG A 11 -13.80 3.09 -3.06
C ARG A 11 -13.01 2.08 -3.89
N PHE A 12 -12.27 1.20 -3.23
CA PHE A 12 -11.48 0.15 -3.88
C PHE A 12 -12.37 -0.98 -4.42
N GLU A 13 -13.47 -1.28 -3.75
CA GLU A 13 -14.46 -2.23 -4.27
C GLU A 13 -15.06 -1.71 -5.59
N LYS A 14 -15.46 -0.43 -5.64
CA LYS A 14 -15.94 0.22 -6.87
C LYS A 14 -14.85 0.31 -7.94
N MET A 15 -13.61 0.55 -7.53
CA MET A 15 -12.45 0.59 -8.43
C MET A 15 -12.23 -0.75 -9.13
N LEU A 16 -12.27 -1.86 -8.39
CA LEU A 16 -12.11 -3.21 -8.96
C LEU A 16 -13.19 -3.60 -9.97
N LYS A 17 -14.39 -3.02 -9.85
CA LYS A 17 -15.48 -3.21 -10.84
C LYS A 17 -15.24 -2.43 -12.14
N LYS A 18 -14.36 -1.42 -12.13
CA LYS A 18 -14.14 -0.50 -13.25
C LYS A 18 -12.78 -0.67 -13.93
N PHE A 19 -11.75 -1.01 -13.19
CA PHE A 19 -10.37 -0.98 -13.66
C PHE A 19 -9.88 -2.35 -14.06
N ASP A 20 -9.24 -2.43 -15.23
CA ASP A 20 -8.57 -3.63 -15.68
C ASP A 20 -7.22 -3.83 -14.96
N LYS A 21 -6.64 -5.03 -15.15
CA LYS A 21 -5.33 -5.37 -14.55
C LYS A 21 -4.24 -4.36 -14.94
N LYS A 22 -4.26 -3.85 -16.19
CA LYS A 22 -3.28 -2.88 -16.70
C LYS A 22 -3.35 -1.55 -15.95
N THR A 23 -4.55 -1.10 -15.60
CA THR A 23 -4.76 0.13 -14.82
C THR A 23 -4.32 -0.07 -13.37
N LEU A 24 -4.61 -1.21 -12.77
CA LEU A 24 -4.15 -1.53 -11.41
C LEU A 24 -2.63 -1.57 -11.31
N LEU A 25 -1.93 -2.06 -12.33
CA LEU A 25 -0.46 -2.08 -12.41
C LEU A 25 0.20 -0.69 -12.50
N ARG A 26 -0.58 0.39 -12.65
CA ARG A 26 -0.06 1.77 -12.52
C ARG A 26 0.09 2.19 -11.05
N VAL A 27 -0.65 1.56 -10.15
CA VAL A 27 -0.71 1.87 -8.72
C VAL A 27 0.02 0.82 -7.90
N PHE A 28 -0.19 -0.46 -8.23
CA PHE A 28 0.31 -1.60 -7.48
C PHE A 28 1.38 -2.35 -8.27
N SER A 29 2.33 -2.96 -7.56
CA SER A 29 3.28 -3.92 -8.14
C SER A 29 2.59 -5.25 -8.41
N GLN A 30 3.22 -6.10 -9.22
CA GLN A 30 2.67 -7.42 -9.55
C GLN A 30 2.54 -8.29 -8.30
N GLU A 31 3.54 -8.24 -7.40
CA GLU A 31 3.59 -8.95 -6.12
C GLU A 31 2.50 -8.47 -5.15
N GLU A 32 2.23 -7.16 -5.11
CA GLU A 32 1.14 -6.60 -4.31
C GLU A 32 -0.23 -7.09 -4.80
N LEU A 33 -0.43 -7.11 -6.13
CA LEU A 33 -1.67 -7.62 -6.72
C LEU A 33 -1.85 -9.11 -6.42
N GLU A 34 -0.82 -9.92 -6.60
CA GLU A 34 -0.86 -11.36 -6.27
C GLU A 34 -1.24 -11.60 -4.81
N TYR A 35 -0.59 -10.89 -3.88
CA TYR A 35 -0.96 -10.97 -2.47
C TYR A 35 -2.41 -10.55 -2.24
N CYS A 36 -2.84 -9.39 -2.74
CA CYS A 36 -4.17 -8.86 -2.44
C CYS A 36 -5.28 -9.73 -3.05
N PHE A 37 -5.11 -10.23 -4.28
CA PHE A 37 -6.08 -11.11 -4.93
C PHE A 37 -6.11 -12.52 -4.33
N SER A 38 -5.08 -12.95 -3.60
CA SER A 38 -5.11 -14.22 -2.84
C SER A 38 -6.03 -14.18 -1.60
N LYS A 39 -6.48 -13.00 -1.18
CA LYS A 39 -7.28 -12.81 0.03
C LYS A 39 -8.78 -12.86 -0.28
N LYS A 40 -9.57 -13.23 0.73
CA LYS A 40 -11.05 -13.30 0.62
C LYS A 40 -11.68 -11.99 0.16
N TYR A 41 -11.14 -10.85 0.59
CA TYR A 41 -11.64 -9.51 0.26
C TYR A 41 -10.52 -8.63 -0.32
N PRO A 42 -10.17 -8.77 -1.62
CA PRO A 42 -9.01 -8.11 -2.21
C PRO A 42 -9.04 -6.59 -2.11
N HIS A 43 -10.23 -5.98 -2.21
CA HIS A 43 -10.39 -4.52 -2.14
C HIS A 43 -9.92 -3.91 -0.82
N ILE A 44 -10.09 -4.62 0.31
CA ILE A 44 -9.64 -4.17 1.64
C ILE A 44 -8.12 -4.14 1.68
N HIS A 45 -7.48 -5.21 1.20
CA HIS A 45 -6.02 -5.30 1.16
C HIS A 45 -5.40 -4.27 0.20
N LEU A 46 -5.98 -4.09 -0.99
CA LEU A 46 -5.55 -3.04 -1.93
C LEU A 46 -5.67 -1.64 -1.33
N CYS A 47 -6.76 -1.37 -0.60
CA CYS A 47 -6.97 -0.11 0.09
C CYS A 47 -5.86 0.14 1.14
N GLY A 48 -5.53 -0.87 1.95
CA GLY A 48 -4.44 -0.76 2.93
C GLY A 48 -3.07 -0.54 2.28
N LYS A 49 -2.78 -1.21 1.16
CA LYS A 49 -1.54 -0.99 0.39
C LYS A 49 -1.47 0.43 -0.17
N PHE A 50 -2.58 0.95 -0.66
CA PHE A 50 -2.67 2.32 -1.15
C PHE A 50 -2.42 3.34 -0.03
N CYS A 51 -3.09 3.17 1.13
CA CYS A 51 -2.87 4.03 2.30
C CYS A 51 -1.38 4.05 2.69
N ALA A 52 -0.71 2.89 2.67
CA ALA A 52 0.72 2.82 2.99
C ALA A 52 1.61 3.58 2.00
N LYS A 53 1.26 3.60 0.70
CA LYS A 53 1.99 4.39 -0.31
C LYS A 53 1.77 5.90 -0.11
N GLU A 54 0.55 6.32 0.19
CA GLU A 54 0.23 7.72 0.47
C GLU A 54 0.88 8.20 1.78
N ALA A 55 0.83 7.38 2.83
CA ALA A 55 1.51 7.63 4.09
C ALA A 55 3.03 7.75 3.88
N PHE A 56 3.62 6.90 3.03
CA PHE A 56 5.02 7.00 2.65
C PHE A 56 5.36 8.32 1.95
N PHE A 57 4.53 8.78 0.99
CA PHE A 57 4.74 10.06 0.35
C PHE A 57 4.71 11.22 1.34
N LYS A 58 3.73 11.23 2.25
CA LYS A 58 3.58 12.25 3.29
C LYS A 58 4.77 12.26 4.25
N ALA A 59 5.35 11.08 4.54
CA ALA A 59 6.50 10.97 5.42
C ALA A 59 7.83 11.41 4.78
N THR A 60 7.99 11.26 3.46
CA THR A 60 9.29 11.39 2.78
C THR A 60 9.39 12.51 1.77
N ASN A 61 8.27 12.97 1.19
CA ASN A 61 8.23 13.83 0.00
C ASN A 61 8.97 13.27 -1.25
N ILE A 62 9.31 11.97 -1.28
CA ILE A 62 9.98 11.36 -2.44
C ILE A 62 8.98 11.18 -3.56
N LYS A 63 9.16 11.90 -4.68
CA LYS A 63 8.31 11.74 -5.87
C LYS A 63 8.75 10.52 -6.67
N THR A 64 7.92 9.50 -6.75
CA THR A 64 8.18 8.24 -7.45
C THR A 64 6.86 7.64 -7.92
N PRO A 65 6.77 6.94 -9.07
CA PRO A 65 5.53 6.30 -9.48
C PRO A 65 5.01 5.31 -8.42
N LEU A 66 3.70 5.29 -8.18
CA LEU A 66 3.06 4.45 -7.15
C LEU A 66 3.45 2.97 -7.25
N ASN A 67 3.50 2.42 -8.46
CA ASN A 67 3.87 1.02 -8.70
C ASN A 67 5.37 0.71 -8.44
N LYS A 68 6.21 1.72 -8.20
CA LYS A 68 7.62 1.55 -7.80
C LYS A 68 7.83 1.57 -6.28
N ILE A 69 6.80 1.95 -5.52
CA ILE A 69 6.77 1.85 -4.06
C ILE A 69 6.03 0.56 -3.73
N GLN A 70 6.73 -0.49 -3.33
CA GLN A 70 6.10 -1.78 -3.06
C GLN A 70 5.93 -1.97 -1.56
N ILE A 71 4.72 -2.33 -1.13
CA ILE A 71 4.39 -2.64 0.26
C ILE A 71 4.25 -4.16 0.38
N LEU A 72 5.34 -4.84 0.74
CA LEU A 72 5.39 -6.31 0.78
C LEU A 72 5.41 -6.81 2.22
N ASN A 73 4.76 -7.94 2.49
CA ASN A 73 4.76 -8.55 3.83
C ASN A 73 5.89 -9.58 3.92
N ASN A 74 6.56 -9.63 5.06
CA ASN A 74 7.50 -10.70 5.37
C ASN A 74 6.75 -12.00 5.75
N LYS A 75 7.51 -13.07 6.05
CA LYS A 75 6.96 -14.39 6.44
C LYS A 75 6.04 -14.34 7.67
N ASN A 76 6.24 -13.36 8.56
CA ASN A 76 5.43 -13.16 9.77
C ASN A 76 4.24 -12.23 9.51
N GLY A 77 4.03 -11.79 8.27
CA GLY A 77 2.94 -10.89 7.89
C GLY A 77 3.22 -9.42 8.15
N ALA A 78 4.38 -9.02 8.68
CA ALA A 78 4.67 -7.60 8.90
C ALA A 78 4.99 -6.90 7.56
N PRO A 79 4.40 -5.73 7.26
CA PRO A 79 4.65 -5.00 6.02
C PRO A 79 6.00 -4.27 6.04
N HIS A 80 6.63 -4.16 4.88
CA HIS A 80 7.85 -3.40 4.62
C HIS A 80 7.73 -2.63 3.30
N ILE A 81 8.43 -1.50 3.21
CA ILE A 81 8.43 -0.64 2.02
C ILE A 81 9.69 -0.94 1.20
N TYR A 82 9.51 -1.16 -0.10
CA TYR A 82 10.60 -1.32 -1.06
C TYR A 82 10.53 -0.26 -2.15
N ILE A 83 11.69 0.30 -2.51
CA ILE A 83 11.86 1.18 -3.67
C ILE A 83 12.99 0.62 -4.52
N ALA A 84 12.75 0.46 -5.82
CA ALA A 84 13.71 -0.16 -6.74
C ALA A 84 14.28 -1.49 -6.20
N ASN A 85 13.39 -2.32 -5.64
CA ASN A 85 13.69 -3.63 -5.03
C ASN A 85 14.63 -3.59 -3.81
N LYS A 86 14.84 -2.43 -3.19
CA LYS A 86 15.60 -2.27 -1.94
C LYS A 86 14.67 -1.88 -0.80
N ILE A 87 14.89 -2.46 0.38
CA ILE A 87 14.15 -2.08 1.59
C ILE A 87 14.44 -0.61 1.90
N PHE A 88 13.39 0.17 2.07
CA PHE A 88 13.49 1.55 2.53
C PHE A 88 13.51 1.59 4.06
N SER A 89 14.36 2.45 4.64
CA SER A 89 14.52 2.58 6.09
C SER A 89 13.33 3.32 6.72
N ALA A 90 12.21 2.62 6.86
CA ALA A 90 11.00 3.12 7.51
C ALA A 90 10.23 1.96 8.15
N ASP A 91 9.54 2.26 9.25
CA ASP A 91 8.54 1.37 9.82
C ASP A 91 7.18 1.71 9.22
N VAL A 92 6.39 0.69 8.90
CA VAL A 92 5.03 0.84 8.36
C VAL A 92 4.08 -0.06 9.11
N SER A 93 2.89 0.47 9.42
CA SER A 93 1.80 -0.28 10.03
C SER A 93 0.51 -0.02 9.25
N ILE A 94 -0.30 -1.06 9.05
CA ILE A 94 -1.56 -1.02 8.31
C ILE A 94 -2.62 -1.68 9.18
N SER A 95 -3.76 -1.03 9.34
CA SER A 95 -4.96 -1.60 9.96
C SER A 95 -6.16 -1.37 9.04
N HIS A 96 -7.18 -2.22 9.15
CA HIS A 96 -8.39 -2.07 8.37
C HIS A 96 -9.61 -2.69 9.08
N THR A 97 -10.77 -2.14 8.76
CA THR A 97 -12.08 -2.78 8.94
C THR A 97 -12.64 -3.16 7.58
N ASP A 98 -13.90 -3.54 7.53
CA ASP A 98 -14.68 -3.66 6.30
C ASP A 98 -15.00 -2.30 5.65
N GLU A 99 -14.92 -1.19 6.40
CA GLU A 99 -15.27 0.16 5.93
C GLU A 99 -14.06 1.05 5.62
N TYR A 100 -12.99 0.96 6.42
CA TYR A 100 -11.81 1.82 6.31
C TYR A 100 -10.51 1.03 6.34
N ALA A 101 -9.50 1.53 5.65
CA ALA A 101 -8.11 1.14 5.87
C ALA A 101 -7.30 2.38 6.28
N VAL A 102 -6.32 2.18 7.15
CA VAL A 102 -5.42 3.22 7.62
C VAL A 102 -3.99 2.69 7.58
N ALA A 103 -3.05 3.56 7.25
CA ALA A 103 -1.63 3.25 7.34
C ALA A 103 -0.84 4.40 7.95
N VAL A 104 0.18 4.05 8.72
CA VAL A 104 1.16 4.97 9.30
C VAL A 104 2.56 4.55 8.84
N VAL A 105 3.37 5.53 8.46
CA VAL A 105 4.79 5.36 8.11
C VAL A 105 5.65 6.26 8.98
N ILE A 106 6.69 5.69 9.59
CA ILE A 106 7.70 6.41 10.35
C ILE A 106 9.04 6.21 9.65
N CYS A 107 9.57 7.27 9.05
CA CYS A 107 10.90 7.25 8.45
C CYS A 107 11.95 7.47 9.54
N LYS A 108 12.86 6.51 9.65
CA LYS A 108 14.08 6.62 10.46
C LYS A 108 14.99 7.64 9.76
N THR A 109 15.73 8.42 10.54
CA THR A 109 16.52 9.58 10.08
C THR A 109 17.21 9.33 8.74
N ILE A 110 17.04 10.27 7.80
CA ILE A 110 17.68 10.28 6.46
C ILE A 110 19.18 10.43 6.63
#